data_AF-A0A7X8QG19-F1
#
_entry.id   AF-A0A7X8QG19-F1
#
_cell.length_a   1.000
_cell.length_b   1.000
_cell.length_c   1.000
_cell.angle_alpha   90.00
_cell.angle_beta   90.00
_cell.angle_gamma   90.00
#
_symmetry.space_group_name_H-M   'P 1'
#
loop_
_entity.id
_entity.type
_entity.pdbx_description
1 polymer ?
#
loop_
_entity_poly.entity_id
_entity_poly.type
_entity_poly.pdbx_seq_one_letter_code
_entity_poly.pdbx_strand_id
1 'polypeptide(L)'
;MASYKQNCMYCDSLIDSDSRFCPKCGSNSPFVLRCPFCLREISKGDLRCAGCGGFLKLQCPQCGKETFAGERCEICQASFMVPCSNKRCGEMIFFQNSHCLACGKANPNISKKGLRR
;
A
#
# COMPACT_ATOMS: atom_id res chain seq x y z
N MET A 1 -7.74 18.42 -26.71
CA MET A 1 -7.11 17.12 -26.39
C MET A 1 -8.20 16.14 -25.99
N ALA A 2 -8.21 14.93 -26.55
CA ALA A 2 -9.14 13.88 -26.12
C ALA A 2 -8.64 13.32 -24.77
N SER A 3 -9.29 13.73 -23.68
CA SER A 3 -9.09 13.10 -22.37
C SER A 3 -9.70 11.69 -22.44
N TYR A 4 -8.86 10.70 -22.70
CA TYR A 4 -9.26 9.31 -22.58
C TYR A 4 -9.50 9.03 -21.09
N LYS A 5 -10.67 8.47 -20.77
CA LYS A 5 -10.98 8.05 -19.40
C LYS A 5 -10.61 6.58 -19.25
N GLN A 6 -9.91 6.26 -18.17
CA GLN A 6 -9.56 4.91 -17.78
C GLN A 6 -10.31 4.54 -16.49
N ASN A 7 -10.61 3.25 -16.32
CA ASN A 7 -11.25 2.76 -15.10
C ASN A 7 -10.21 2.62 -13.97
N CYS A 8 -10.55 3.13 -12.80
CA CYS A 8 -9.74 2.92 -11.60
C CYS A 8 -9.76 1.44 -11.19
N MET A 9 -8.59 0.83 -10.99
CA MET A 9 -8.49 -0.59 -10.62
C MET A 9 -8.98 -0.95 -9.20
N TYR A 10 -9.38 0.05 -8.40
CA TYR A 10 -9.88 -0.13 -7.03
C TYR A 10 -11.37 0.12 -6.86
N CYS A 11 -11.96 1.02 -7.65
CA CYS A 11 -13.36 1.43 -7.51
C CYS A 11 -14.12 1.45 -8.84
N ASP A 12 -13.47 1.02 -9.93
CA ASP A 12 -13.98 0.95 -11.30
C ASP A 12 -14.51 2.28 -11.87
N SER A 13 -14.35 3.38 -11.13
CA SER A 13 -14.80 4.70 -11.56
C SER A 13 -13.99 5.20 -12.74
N LEU A 14 -14.66 5.82 -13.71
CA LEU A 14 -14.04 6.50 -14.85
C LEU A 14 -13.31 7.75 -14.38
N ILE A 15 -11.98 7.72 -14.49
CA ILE A 15 -11.07 8.83 -14.17
C ILE A 15 -10.25 9.19 -15.40
N ASP A 16 -9.73 10.40 -15.43
CA ASP A 16 -8.86 10.83 -16.53
C ASP A 16 -7.57 10.01 -16.57
N SER A 17 -7.12 9.58 -17.74
CA SER A 17 -5.91 8.75 -17.88
C SER A 17 -4.64 9.44 -17.37
N ASP A 18 -4.61 10.78 -17.35
CA ASP A 18 -3.48 11.54 -16.82
C ASP A 18 -3.57 11.75 -15.29
N SER A 19 -4.70 11.37 -14.67
CA SER A 19 -4.89 11.52 -13.23
C SER A 19 -4.00 10.57 -12.44
N ARG A 20 -3.05 11.13 -11.69
CA ARG A 20 -2.18 10.37 -10.78
C ARG A 20 -2.89 9.87 -9.53
N PHE A 21 -4.01 10.48 -9.17
CA PHE A 21 -4.81 10.10 -8.00
C PHE A 21 -6.28 9.94 -8.41
N CYS A 22 -7.01 9.04 -7.78
CA CYS A 22 -8.43 8.90 -8.01
C CYS A 22 -9.23 9.83 -7.07
N PRO A 23 -9.98 10.83 -7.57
CA PRO A 23 -10.80 11.71 -6.74
C PRO A 23 -12.00 10.99 -6.09
N LYS A 24 -12.37 9.79 -6.56
CA LYS A 24 -13.47 9.00 -6.01
C LYS A 24 -13.05 8.13 -4.82
N CYS A 25 -11.97 7.35 -4.95
CA CYS A 25 -11.55 6.41 -3.90
C CYS A 25 -10.38 6.90 -3.04
N GLY A 26 -9.70 7.99 -3.46
CA GLY A 26 -8.52 8.53 -2.79
C GLY A 26 -7.24 7.74 -3.03
N SER A 27 -7.22 6.80 -3.98
CA SER A 27 -6.02 6.01 -4.29
C SER A 27 -4.97 6.86 -5.02
N ASN A 28 -3.72 6.83 -4.53
CA ASN A 28 -2.60 7.61 -5.08
C ASN A 28 -1.99 7.03 -6.36
N SER A 29 -2.48 5.89 -6.84
CA SER A 29 -2.04 5.27 -8.10
C SER A 29 -3.16 4.41 -8.65
N PRO A 30 -4.16 4.98 -9.33
CA PRO A 30 -5.36 4.26 -9.71
C PRO A 30 -5.20 3.36 -10.94
N PHE A 31 -4.03 3.40 -11.61
CA PHE A 31 -3.70 2.59 -12.78
C PHE A 31 -2.54 1.62 -12.57
N VAL A 32 -1.79 1.76 -11.48
CA VAL A 32 -0.63 0.93 -11.18
C VAL A 32 -0.61 0.57 -9.70
N LEU A 33 -0.26 -0.68 -9.40
CA LEU A 33 -0.01 -1.10 -8.03
C LEU A 33 1.43 -0.77 -7.69
N ARG A 34 1.64 -0.14 -6.54
CA ARG A 34 2.97 0.15 -6.02
C ARG A 34 3.23 -0.68 -4.78
N CYS A 35 4.45 -1.20 -4.68
CA CYS A 35 4.88 -1.93 -3.51
C CYS A 35 4.92 -1.01 -2.29
N PRO A 36 4.28 -1.38 -1.17
CA PRO A 36 4.30 -0.56 0.04
C PRO A 36 5.70 -0.46 0.69
N PHE A 37 6.64 -1.32 0.29
CA PHE A 37 7.99 -1.37 0.84
C PHE A 37 8.99 -0.54 0.04
N CYS A 38 8.94 -0.59 -1.30
CA CYS A 38 9.93 0.07 -2.15
C CYS A 38 9.33 1.05 -3.18
N LEU A 39 8.00 1.22 -3.16
CA LEU A 39 7.24 2.08 -4.07
C LEU A 39 7.39 1.76 -5.56
N ARG A 40 8.03 0.63 -5.91
CA ARG A 40 8.09 0.14 -7.29
C ARG A 40 6.76 -0.40 -7.76
N GLU A 41 6.53 -0.29 -9.06
CA GLU A 41 5.38 -0.89 -9.74
C GLU A 41 5.46 -2.42 -9.64
N ILE A 42 4.32 -3.03 -9.34
CA ILE A 42 4.14 -4.47 -9.14
C ILE A 42 2.86 -4.92 -9.83
N SER A 43 2.76 -6.20 -10.18
CA SER A 43 1.54 -6.76 -10.74
C SER A 43 0.70 -7.42 -9.67
N LYS A 44 -0.64 -7.38 -9.84
CA LYS A 44 -1.61 -7.98 -8.92
C LYS A 44 -1.42 -9.50 -8.76
N GLY A 45 -0.81 -10.16 -9.74
CA GLY A 45 -0.48 -11.58 -9.72
C GLY A 45 0.83 -11.93 -9.00
N ASP A 46 1.66 -10.95 -8.64
CA ASP A 46 2.98 -11.22 -8.07
C ASP A 46 2.88 -11.64 -6.60
N LEU A 47 3.58 -12.73 -6.25
CA LEU A 47 3.72 -13.18 -4.86
C LEU A 47 4.74 -12.34 -4.08
N ARG A 48 5.76 -11.82 -4.79
CA ARG A 48 6.86 -11.03 -4.24
C ARG A 48 7.19 -9.87 -5.16
N CYS A 49 7.58 -8.75 -4.59
CA CYS A 49 8.03 -7.61 -5.38
C CYS A 49 9.38 -7.93 -6.04
N ALA A 50 9.49 -7.71 -7.36
CA ALA A 50 10.74 -7.89 -8.12
C ALA A 50 11.85 -6.92 -7.69
N GLY A 51 11.51 -5.80 -7.03
CA GLY A 51 12.48 -4.83 -6.55
C GLY A 51 13.08 -5.16 -5.19
N CYS A 52 12.23 -5.35 -4.17
CA CYS A 52 12.67 -5.54 -2.78
C CYS A 52 12.61 -6.99 -2.30
N GLY A 53 11.99 -7.91 -3.05
CA GLY A 53 11.76 -9.29 -2.63
C GLY A 53 10.70 -9.46 -1.53
N GLY A 54 10.07 -8.37 -1.08
CA GLY A 54 9.02 -8.40 -0.06
C GLY A 54 7.78 -9.16 -0.53
N PHE A 55 7.15 -9.90 0.38
CA PHE A 55 5.93 -10.65 0.09
C PHE A 55 4.75 -9.69 -0.12
N LEU A 56 4.03 -9.89 -1.23
CA LEU A 56 2.87 -9.10 -1.62
C LEU A 56 1.55 -9.78 -1.27
N LYS A 57 1.57 -11.04 -0.82
CA LYS A 57 0.41 -11.70 -0.23
C LYS A 57 0.60 -11.83 1.26
N LEU A 58 -0.41 -11.41 2.01
CA LEU A 58 -0.46 -11.52 3.47
C LEU A 58 -1.82 -12.04 3.91
N GLN A 59 -1.87 -12.65 5.08
CA GLN A 59 -3.14 -12.90 5.75
C GLN A 59 -3.60 -11.62 6.44
N CYS A 60 -4.82 -11.20 6.12
CA CYS A 60 -5.41 -10.02 6.73
C CYS A 60 -5.63 -10.28 8.24
N PRO A 61 -5.06 -9.50 9.16
CA PRO A 61 -5.30 -9.67 10.60
C PRO A 61 -6.74 -9.39 11.03
N GLN A 62 -7.54 -8.72 10.18
CA GLN A 62 -8.96 -8.43 10.45
C GLN A 62 -9.91 -9.54 9.99
N CYS A 63 -9.67 -10.15 8.82
CA CYS A 63 -10.57 -11.17 8.25
C CYS A 63 -9.98 -12.58 8.15
N GLY A 64 -8.68 -12.75 8.41
CA GLY A 64 -7.98 -14.05 8.36
C GLY A 64 -7.72 -14.60 6.96
N LYS A 65 -8.22 -13.95 5.90
CA LYS A 65 -8.07 -14.41 4.51
C LYS A 65 -6.78 -13.88 3.88
N GLU A 66 -6.22 -14.64 2.94
CA GLU A 66 -5.12 -14.18 2.10
C GLU A 66 -5.57 -13.04 1.19
N THR A 67 -4.84 -11.94 1.22
CA THR A 67 -5.13 -10.74 0.46
C THR A 67 -3.83 -10.08 0.01
N PHE A 68 -3.93 -9.16 -0.94
CA PHE A 68 -2.80 -8.40 -1.41
C PHE A 68 -2.35 -7.35 -0.40
N ALA A 69 -1.04 -7.21 -0.24
CA ALA A 69 -0.35 -6.22 0.59
C ALA A 69 -0.40 -4.84 -0.07
N GLY A 70 -1.60 -4.30 -0.23
CA GLY A 70 -1.86 -2.95 -0.71
C GLY A 70 -2.23 -2.00 0.42
N GLU A 71 -2.79 -0.84 0.08
CA GLU A 71 -3.24 0.14 1.09
C GLU A 71 -4.47 -0.37 1.88
N ARG A 72 -5.28 -1.23 1.26
CA ARG A 72 -6.51 -1.81 1.81
C ARG A 72 -6.64 -3.29 1.44
N CYS A 73 -7.34 -4.04 2.29
CA CYS A 73 -7.72 -5.42 1.98
C CYS A 73 -8.78 -5.46 0.87
N GLU A 74 -8.64 -6.36 -0.11
CA GLU A 74 -9.64 -6.54 -1.17
C GLU A 74 -10.94 -7.17 -0.66
N ILE A 75 -10.91 -7.84 0.50
CA ILE A 75 -12.04 -8.63 1.02
C ILE A 75 -12.81 -7.86 2.10
N CYS A 76 -12.12 -7.32 3.10
CA CYS A 76 -12.76 -6.59 4.19
C CYS A 76 -12.60 -5.07 4.10
N GLN A 77 -11.90 -4.56 3.08
CA GLN A 77 -11.61 -3.13 2.89
C GLN A 77 -10.86 -2.46 4.06
N ALA A 78 -10.34 -3.25 5.02
CA ALA A 78 -9.55 -2.73 6.13
C ALA A 78 -8.26 -2.09 5.62
N SER A 79 -7.97 -0.87 6.07
CA SER A 79 -6.73 -0.16 5.76
C SER A 79 -5.56 -0.80 6.50
N PHE A 80 -4.52 -1.17 5.75
CA PHE A 80 -3.26 -1.68 6.29
C PHE A 80 -2.24 -0.59 6.60
N MET A 81 -2.63 0.66 6.35
CA MET A 81 -1.81 1.83 6.59
C MET A 81 -1.99 2.33 8.01
N VAL A 82 -0.88 2.59 8.67
CA VAL A 82 -0.80 3.12 10.03
C VAL A 82 -0.03 4.44 10.00
N PRO A 83 -0.48 5.47 10.74
CA PRO A 83 0.24 6.72 10.78
C PRO A 83 1.58 6.53 11.46
N CYS A 84 2.62 7.20 10.97
CA CYS A 84 3.92 7.20 11.60
C CYS A 84 3.81 7.74 13.05
N SER A 85 4.45 7.07 14.02
CA SER A 85 4.50 7.51 15.43
C SER A 85 5.18 8.88 15.60
N ASN A 86 5.89 9.36 14.58
CA ASN A 86 6.53 10.66 14.59
C ASN A 86 5.50 11.77 14.30
N LYS A 87 5.18 12.60 15.31
CA LYS A 87 4.26 13.74 15.17
C LYS A 87 4.63 14.72 14.06
N ARG A 88 5.91 14.79 13.68
CA ARG A 88 6.40 15.66 12.59
C ARG A 88 6.24 15.08 11.19
N CYS A 89 6.14 13.75 11.05
CA CYS A 89 6.05 13.11 9.74
C CYS A 89 4.59 12.86 9.35
N GLY A 90 3.81 12.21 10.23
CA GLY A 90 2.39 11.93 9.96
C GLY A 90 2.12 11.01 8.74
N GLU A 91 3.16 10.55 8.05
CA GLU A 91 3.03 9.77 6.82
C GLU A 91 2.34 8.44 7.08
N MET A 92 1.51 8.01 6.14
CA MET A 92 0.82 6.73 6.18
C MET A 92 1.78 5.64 5.71
N ILE A 93 2.15 4.74 6.62
CA ILE A 93 3.08 3.65 6.35
C ILE A 93 2.39 2.31 6.46
N PHE A 94 2.89 1.32 5.74
CA PHE A 94 2.34 -0.02 5.81
C PHE A 94 2.68 -0.71 7.13
N PHE A 95 1.73 -1.40 7.76
CA PHE A 95 1.92 -2.00 9.09
C PHE A 95 3.06 -3.02 9.17
N GLN A 96 3.42 -3.69 8.07
CA GLN A 96 4.56 -4.63 8.04
C GLN A 96 5.89 -3.96 7.75
N ASN A 97 5.93 -2.68 7.38
CA ASN A 97 7.19 -2.01 7.11
C ASN A 97 7.90 -1.68 8.43
N SER A 98 9.15 -2.14 8.61
CA SER A 98 9.93 -1.99 9.84
C SER A 98 10.18 -0.53 10.22
N HIS A 99 10.29 0.34 9.21
CA HIS A 99 10.55 1.75 9.37
C HIS A 99 9.69 2.58 8.40
N CYS A 100 9.56 3.86 8.70
CA CYS A 100 8.93 4.82 7.82
C CYS A 100 9.87 5.18 6.66
N LEU A 101 9.41 5.06 5.42
CA LEU A 101 10.19 5.40 4.22
C LEU A 101 10.51 6.90 4.12
N ALA A 102 9.68 7.75 4.72
CA ALA A 102 9.87 9.20 4.70
C ALA A 102 10.81 9.72 5.79
N CYS A 103 10.75 9.15 7.01
CA CYS A 103 11.53 9.66 8.16
C CYS A 103 12.49 8.67 8.80
N GLY A 104 12.55 7.42 8.33
CA GLY A 104 13.43 6.36 8.83
C GLY A 104 13.10 5.81 10.24
N LYS A 105 12.10 6.37 10.94
CA LYS A 105 11.73 5.91 12.29
C LYS A 105 11.00 4.58 12.28
N ALA A 106 11.18 3.80 13.35
CA ALA A 106 10.54 2.50 13.51
C ALA A 106 9.00 2.61 13.51
N ASN A 107 8.36 1.64 12.85
CA ASN A 107 6.92 1.56 12.82
C ASN A 107 6.37 1.19 14.22
N PRO A 108 5.37 1.92 14.76
CA PRO A 108 4.80 1.62 16.08
C PRO A 108 4.23 0.19 16.18
N ASN A 109 3.79 -0.42 15.07
CA ASN A 109 3.25 -1.79 15.07
C ASN A 109 4.32 -2.89 15.12
N ILE A 110 5.59 -2.57 14.87
CA ILE A 110 6.70 -3.54 14.90
C ILE A 110 7.47 -3.43 16.23
N SER A 111 6.79 -2.96 17.27
CA SER A 111 7.35 -2.99 18.62
C SER A 111 7.49 -4.44 19.08
N LYS A 112 8.71 -4.95 18.92
CA LYS A 112 9.32 -6.14 19.57
C LYS A 112 9.01 -7.50 18.94
N LYS A 113 9.73 -7.85 17.87
CA LYS A 113 10.24 -9.22 17.69
C LYS A 113 11.57 -9.19 16.93
N GLY A 114 12.67 -9.30 17.67
CA GLY A 114 13.95 -9.76 17.11
C GLY A 114 15.04 -8.70 16.88
N LEU A 115 15.46 -8.00 17.94
CA LEU A 115 16.87 -7.61 18.04
C LEU A 115 17.42 -8.19 19.35
N ARG A 116 17.61 -9.52 19.35
CA ARG A 116 18.54 -10.20 20.25
C ARG A 116 19.59 -10.81 19.36
N ARG A 117 20.75 -10.16 19.26
CA ARG A 117 22.07 -10.76 19.17
C ARG A 117 23.06 -9.75 19.72
#